data_AF-A0AAX6HBT6-F1
#
_entry.id   AF-A0AAX6HBT6-F1
#
_cell.length_a   1.000
_cell.length_b   1.000
_cell.length_c   1.000
_cell.angle_alpha   90.00
_cell.angle_beta   90.00
_cell.angle_gamma   90.00
#
_symmetry.space_group_name_H-M   'P 1'
#
loop_
_entity.id
_entity.type
_entity.pdbx_description
1 polymer ?
#
loop_
_entity_poly.entity_id
_entity_poly.type
_entity_poly.pdbx_seq_one_letter_code
_entity_poly.pdbx_strand_id
1 'polypeptide(L)'
;MMQDYPKTLPPSARVGFTVMDTWLAYAPVKNNPEDAAKVPKGNPYHSATSGEMAIYRANSLILRKAGVQIADPVLDVFNGQEVEVWPRITWKPKWALTFSDVKKKVGDGCSISQRSTVAVKGQNVFLDGLSVDGTLVVSAIDEAEVKVTGSVKNKGWILKHIDYKDCSFPEEIRIRGFTIDKVDQLELNYTEPGKFEFRS
;
A
#
# COMPACT_ATOMS: atom_id res chain seq x y z
N MET A 1 -21.45 21.44 13.50
CA MET A 1 -20.73 20.24 13.00
C MET A 1 -20.18 19.45 14.19
N MET A 2 -19.81 18.17 14.03
CA MET A 2 -19.31 17.36 15.16
C MET A 2 -18.06 17.94 15.84
N GLN A 3 -17.21 18.65 15.07
CA GLN A 3 -16.02 19.32 15.59
C GLN A 3 -16.28 20.60 16.39
N ASP A 4 -17.54 21.06 16.52
CA ASP A 4 -17.88 22.24 17.33
C ASP A 4 -18.03 21.91 18.83
N TYR A 5 -18.05 20.62 19.20
CA TYR A 5 -18.16 20.16 20.59
C TYR A 5 -17.19 20.87 21.56
N PRO A 6 -15.90 21.13 21.23
CA PRO A 6 -15.00 21.83 22.14
C PRO A 6 -15.48 23.22 22.57
N LYS A 7 -16.38 23.86 21.81
CA LYS A 7 -16.98 25.16 22.17
C LYS A 7 -17.95 25.08 23.34
N THR A 8 -18.46 23.89 23.66
CA THR A 8 -19.38 23.68 24.79
C THR A 8 -18.66 23.30 26.08
N LEU A 9 -17.33 23.13 26.04
CA LEU A 9 -16.53 22.75 27.20
C LEU A 9 -16.30 23.96 28.11
N PRO A 10 -16.21 23.76 29.45
CA PRO A 10 -15.90 24.84 30.37
C PRO A 10 -14.50 25.41 30.11
N PRO A 11 -14.20 26.67 30.50
CA PRO A 11 -12.87 27.27 30.30
C PRO A 11 -11.71 26.50 30.96
N SER A 12 -12.01 25.65 31.95
CA SER A 12 -11.04 24.78 32.63
C SER A 12 -10.71 23.49 31.85
N ALA A 13 -11.43 23.19 30.77
CA ALA A 13 -11.17 22.01 29.96
C ALA A 13 -9.87 22.14 29.17
N ARG A 14 -9.11 21.04 29.10
CA ARG A 14 -7.87 20.97 28.32
C ARG A 14 -8.19 20.51 26.90
N VAL A 15 -8.10 21.44 25.94
CA VAL A 15 -8.29 21.17 24.50
C VAL A 15 -6.98 21.44 23.78
N GLY A 16 -6.59 20.55 22.88
CA GLY A 16 -5.36 20.66 22.10
C GLY A 16 -5.45 19.96 20.75
N PHE A 17 -4.35 19.94 20.01
CA PHE A 17 -4.24 19.28 18.71
C PHE A 17 -2.92 18.51 18.61
N THR A 18 -2.94 17.44 17.82
CA THR A 18 -1.75 16.67 17.45
C THR A 18 -1.53 16.85 15.96
N VAL A 19 -0.33 17.28 15.57
CA VAL A 19 0.05 17.40 14.16
C VAL A 19 0.77 16.13 13.75
N MET A 20 0.38 15.57 12.62
CA MET A 20 0.97 14.37 12.04
C MET A 20 1.31 14.61 10.57
N ASP A 21 2.30 13.89 10.06
CA ASP A 21 2.63 13.93 8.65
C ASP A 21 1.45 13.42 7.79
N THR A 22 1.16 14.15 6.71
CA THR A 22 0.02 13.87 5.83
C THR A 22 0.05 12.47 5.22
N TRP A 23 1.24 11.95 4.89
CA TRP A 23 1.40 10.62 4.28
C TRP A 23 0.88 9.48 5.15
N LEU A 24 0.83 9.69 6.48
CA LEU A 24 0.33 8.71 7.45
C LEU A 24 -1.10 9.03 7.91
N ALA A 25 -1.45 10.31 8.02
CA ALA A 25 -2.63 10.76 8.75
C ALA A 25 -3.83 11.16 7.88
N TYR A 26 -3.64 11.48 6.59
CA TYR A 26 -4.72 12.09 5.81
C TYR A 26 -4.69 11.70 4.31
N ALA A 27 -5.56 10.77 3.93
CA ALA A 27 -5.76 10.33 2.55
C ALA A 27 -7.25 10.07 2.24
N PRO A 28 -8.13 11.08 2.33
CA PRO A 28 -9.55 10.89 2.05
C PRO A 28 -9.81 10.66 0.55
N VAL A 29 -10.87 9.91 0.27
CA VAL A 29 -11.45 9.73 -1.07
C VAL A 29 -12.80 10.45 -1.08
N LYS A 30 -12.84 11.65 -1.63
CA LYS A 30 -14.01 12.55 -1.61
C LYS A 30 -14.32 13.22 -2.95
N ASN A 31 -13.33 13.30 -3.85
CA ASN A 31 -13.48 13.90 -5.17
C ASN A 31 -13.70 12.81 -6.23
N ASN A 32 -14.62 13.06 -7.16
CA ASN A 32 -14.75 12.26 -8.38
C ASN A 32 -13.55 12.53 -9.32
N PRO A 33 -13.34 11.72 -10.38
CA PRO A 33 -12.22 11.90 -11.30
C PRO A 33 -12.19 13.27 -11.99
N GLU A 34 -13.35 13.80 -12.37
CA GLU A 34 -13.44 15.06 -13.12
C GLU A 34 -13.02 16.27 -12.27
N ASP A 35 -13.48 16.34 -11.03
CA ASP A 35 -13.13 17.41 -10.11
C ASP A 35 -11.69 17.26 -9.62
N ALA A 36 -11.23 16.03 -9.41
CA ALA A 36 -9.85 15.76 -9.07
C ALA A 36 -8.89 16.23 -10.19
N ALA A 37 -9.22 16.02 -11.47
CA ALA A 37 -8.40 16.50 -12.59
C ALA A 37 -8.23 18.03 -12.64
N LYS A 38 -9.16 18.78 -12.03
CA LYS A 38 -9.14 20.26 -11.96
C LYS A 38 -8.35 20.79 -10.76
N VAL A 39 -7.92 19.92 -9.83
CA VAL A 39 -7.13 20.32 -8.67
C VAL A 39 -5.77 20.85 -9.14
N PRO A 40 -5.35 22.07 -8.73
CA PRO A 40 -4.06 22.63 -9.12
C PRO A 40 -2.88 21.73 -8.71
N LYS A 41 -1.86 21.67 -9.57
CA LYS A 41 -0.63 20.91 -9.29
C LYS A 41 -0.03 21.29 -7.94
N GLY A 42 0.36 20.29 -7.16
CA GLY A 42 0.88 20.45 -5.80
C GLY A 42 -0.19 20.35 -4.70
N ASN A 43 -1.48 20.46 -5.03
CA ASN A 43 -2.56 20.20 -4.09
C ASN A 43 -2.97 18.72 -4.11
N PRO A 44 -3.44 18.16 -2.97
CA PRO A 44 -3.87 16.78 -2.92
C PRO A 44 -5.20 16.56 -3.65
N TYR A 45 -5.23 15.59 -4.55
CA TYR A 45 -6.41 15.27 -5.38
C TYR A 45 -7.61 14.72 -4.60
N HIS A 46 -7.37 13.96 -3.53
CA HIS A 46 -8.40 13.33 -2.70
C HIS A 46 -9.45 12.51 -3.48
N SER A 47 -8.99 11.82 -4.51
CA SER A 47 -9.74 10.89 -5.35
C SER A 47 -9.44 9.43 -4.98
N ALA A 48 -10.16 8.49 -5.59
CA ALA A 48 -9.90 7.06 -5.43
C ALA A 48 -8.48 6.68 -5.89
N THR A 49 -7.99 7.26 -6.99
CA THR A 49 -6.60 7.09 -7.45
C THR A 49 -5.61 7.51 -6.37
N SER A 50 -5.73 8.74 -5.87
CA SER A 50 -4.79 9.26 -4.88
C SER A 50 -4.87 8.54 -3.53
N GLY A 51 -6.06 8.06 -3.15
CA GLY A 51 -6.26 7.26 -1.95
C GLY A 51 -5.55 5.91 -2.03
N GLU A 52 -5.66 5.21 -3.17
CA GLU A 52 -4.96 3.93 -3.37
C GLU A 52 -3.42 4.13 -3.38
N MET A 53 -2.93 5.17 -4.08
CA MET A 53 -1.49 5.49 -4.08
C MET A 53 -0.95 5.87 -2.70
N ALA A 54 -1.76 6.53 -1.86
CA ALA A 54 -1.37 6.86 -0.49
C ALA A 54 -1.12 5.62 0.37
N ILE A 55 -1.88 4.52 0.16
CA ILE A 55 -1.64 3.25 0.85
C ILE A 55 -0.31 2.64 0.43
N TYR A 56 -0.03 2.58 -0.88
CA TYR A 56 1.24 2.07 -1.39
C TYR A 56 2.43 2.89 -0.88
N ARG A 57 2.29 4.21 -0.86
CA ARG A 57 3.28 5.13 -0.28
C ARG A 57 3.49 4.86 1.22
N ALA A 58 2.42 4.80 2.01
CA ALA A 58 2.52 4.61 3.45
C ALA A 58 3.22 3.29 3.80
N ASN A 59 2.83 2.20 3.14
CA ASN A 59 3.43 0.88 3.35
C ASN A 59 4.91 0.86 2.95
N SER A 60 5.25 1.50 1.82
CA SER A 60 6.63 1.65 1.36
C SER A 60 7.49 2.44 2.35
N LEU A 61 6.99 3.58 2.85
CA LEU A 61 7.70 4.42 3.82
C LEU A 61 7.87 3.72 5.17
N ILE A 62 6.88 2.96 5.62
CA ILE A 62 6.95 2.15 6.83
C ILE A 62 8.06 1.09 6.68
N LEU A 63 8.13 0.40 5.55
CA LEU A 63 9.18 -0.60 5.29
C LEU A 63 10.57 0.03 5.14
N ARG A 64 10.68 1.20 4.49
CA ARG A 64 11.94 1.98 4.47
C ARG A 64 12.42 2.29 5.89
N LYS A 65 11.52 2.75 6.76
CA LYS A 65 11.84 3.00 8.19
C LYS A 65 12.24 1.73 8.94
N ALA A 66 11.76 0.56 8.51
CA ALA A 66 12.14 -0.74 9.05
C ALA A 66 13.48 -1.29 8.51
N GLY A 67 14.14 -0.60 7.57
CA GLY A 67 15.43 -0.99 7.01
C GLY A 67 15.37 -1.64 5.62
N VAL A 68 14.20 -1.76 5.01
CA VAL A 68 14.06 -2.33 3.66
C VAL A 68 14.46 -1.30 2.61
N GLN A 69 15.23 -1.74 1.62
CA GLN A 69 15.56 -0.94 0.44
C GLN A 69 14.37 -0.93 -0.52
N ILE A 70 13.54 0.11 -0.45
CA ILE A 70 12.39 0.28 -1.35
C ILE A 70 12.76 1.30 -2.43
N ALA A 71 12.61 0.95 -3.71
CA ALA A 71 12.84 1.88 -4.82
C ALA A 71 11.92 3.12 -4.76
N ASP A 72 12.37 4.22 -5.34
CA ASP A 72 11.61 5.48 -5.40
C ASP A 72 10.37 5.37 -6.30
N PRO A 73 9.32 6.19 -6.06
CA PRO A 73 8.16 6.22 -6.91
C PRO A 73 8.47 6.79 -8.30
N VAL A 74 7.59 6.49 -9.25
CA VAL A 74 7.55 7.16 -10.56
C VAL A 74 6.29 8.01 -10.66
N LEU A 75 6.32 9.05 -11.49
CA LEU A 75 5.13 9.81 -11.80
C LEU A 75 4.32 9.10 -12.89
N ASP A 76 3.00 9.07 -12.72
CA ASP A 76 2.05 8.59 -13.72
C ASP A 76 0.77 9.44 -13.67
N VAL A 77 -0.02 9.44 -14.74
CA VAL A 77 -1.21 10.28 -14.89
C VAL A 77 -2.46 9.43 -15.09
N PHE A 78 -3.33 9.37 -14.08
CA PHE A 78 -4.60 8.64 -14.18
C PHE A 78 -5.77 9.62 -14.21
N ASN A 79 -6.63 9.54 -15.23
CA ASN A 79 -7.77 10.45 -15.39
C ASN A 79 -7.38 11.94 -15.22
N GLY A 80 -6.22 12.35 -15.75
CA GLY A 80 -5.72 13.73 -15.65
C GLY A 80 -5.07 14.10 -14.30
N GLN A 81 -4.87 13.15 -13.39
CA GLN A 81 -4.24 13.37 -12.08
C GLN A 81 -2.80 12.82 -12.09
N GLU A 82 -1.80 13.69 -11.93
CA GLU A 82 -0.38 13.30 -11.85
C GLU A 82 -0.03 12.84 -10.43
N VAL A 83 0.20 11.54 -10.24
CA VAL A 83 0.43 10.94 -8.92
C VAL A 83 1.76 10.20 -8.85
N GLU A 84 2.31 10.08 -7.65
CA GLU A 84 3.43 9.20 -7.36
C GLU A 84 2.97 7.74 -7.24
N VAL A 85 3.47 6.88 -8.13
CA VAL A 85 3.25 5.44 -8.11
C VAL A 85 4.43 4.75 -7.43
N TRP A 86 4.21 4.41 -6.17
CA TRP A 86 5.10 3.61 -5.35
C TRP A 86 5.00 2.11 -5.68
N PRO A 87 5.97 1.27 -5.28
CA PRO A 87 5.80 -0.18 -5.29
C PRO A 87 4.49 -0.60 -4.63
N ARG A 88 3.75 -1.53 -5.23
CA ARG A 88 2.40 -1.89 -4.75
C ARG A 88 2.52 -2.89 -3.61
N ILE A 89 2.81 -2.36 -2.43
CA ILE A 89 2.99 -3.16 -1.22
C ILE A 89 1.74 -3.06 -0.36
N THR A 90 1.18 -4.22 0.00
CA THR A 90 0.02 -4.32 0.88
C THR A 90 0.14 -5.52 1.81
N TRP A 91 -0.50 -5.43 2.97
CA TRP A 91 -0.63 -6.56 3.89
C TRP A 91 -1.97 -6.52 4.60
N LYS A 92 -2.40 -7.68 5.09
CA LYS A 92 -3.56 -7.77 5.97
C LYS A 92 -3.20 -7.18 7.35
N PRO A 93 -4.13 -6.51 8.06
CA PRO A 93 -3.89 -6.02 9.41
C PRO A 93 -3.35 -7.07 10.38
N LYS A 94 -3.73 -8.36 10.20
CA LYS A 94 -3.20 -9.48 11.01
C LYS A 94 -1.68 -9.70 10.86
N TRP A 95 -1.07 -9.22 9.78
CA TRP A 95 0.38 -9.26 9.64
C TRP A 95 1.06 -8.18 10.47
N ALA A 96 0.57 -6.93 10.45
CA ALA A 96 1.12 -5.86 11.26
C ALA A 96 0.11 -4.74 11.47
N LEU A 97 -0.08 -4.35 12.74
CA LEU A 97 -0.88 -3.19 13.14
C LEU A 97 0.00 -2.00 13.54
N THR A 98 1.17 -2.29 14.09
CA THR A 98 2.12 -1.29 14.59
C THR A 98 3.45 -1.37 13.86
N PHE A 99 4.23 -0.29 13.92
CA PHE A 99 5.60 -0.31 13.41
C PHE A 99 6.48 -1.37 14.11
N SER A 100 6.22 -1.67 15.39
CA SER A 100 6.94 -2.74 16.08
C SER A 100 6.63 -4.13 15.50
N ASP A 101 5.43 -4.37 15.00
CA ASP A 101 5.07 -5.64 14.35
C ASP A 101 5.84 -5.81 13.05
N VAL A 102 5.90 -4.75 12.24
CA VAL A 102 6.68 -4.72 11.00
C VAL A 102 8.16 -4.99 11.29
N LYS A 103 8.76 -4.28 12.23
CA LYS A 103 10.19 -4.41 12.56
C LYS A 103 10.57 -5.81 13.05
N LYS A 104 9.66 -6.53 13.69
CA LYS A 104 9.90 -7.92 14.13
C LYS A 104 9.82 -8.94 12.98
N LYS A 105 9.15 -8.59 11.88
CA LYS A 105 8.84 -9.49 10.76
C LYS A 105 9.70 -9.23 9.52
N VAL A 106 10.57 -8.24 9.58
CA VAL A 106 11.43 -7.84 8.48
C VAL A 106 12.88 -7.85 8.97
N GLY A 107 13.70 -8.70 8.36
CA GLY A 107 15.13 -8.80 8.57
C GLY A 107 15.92 -7.92 7.61
N ASP A 108 17.25 -7.98 7.76
CA ASP A 108 18.18 -7.18 6.97
C ASP A 108 18.26 -7.66 5.51
N GLY A 109 18.81 -6.81 4.63
CA GLY A 109 19.08 -7.18 3.24
C GLY A 109 17.85 -7.32 2.34
N CYS A 110 16.67 -6.91 2.81
CA CYS A 110 15.46 -6.91 1.98
C CYS A 110 15.45 -5.73 0.99
N SER A 111 15.03 -5.98 -0.25
CA SER A 111 14.87 -4.96 -1.28
C SER A 111 13.64 -5.19 -2.17
N ILE A 112 12.98 -4.11 -2.60
CA ILE A 112 11.79 -4.16 -3.45
C ILE A 112 11.94 -3.14 -4.57
N SER A 113 11.92 -3.64 -5.82
CA SER A 113 12.02 -2.80 -7.02
C SER A 113 10.79 -1.93 -7.23
N GLN A 114 10.93 -0.86 -8.04
CA GLN A 114 9.85 0.09 -8.31
C GLN A 114 8.62 -0.59 -8.91
N ARG A 115 8.87 -1.54 -9.81
CA ARG A 115 7.84 -2.27 -10.55
C ARG A 115 7.25 -3.44 -9.77
N SER A 116 7.57 -3.62 -8.50
CA SER A 116 7.14 -4.80 -7.74
C SER A 116 5.78 -4.65 -7.07
N THR A 117 5.07 -5.80 -6.95
CA THR A 117 3.90 -5.96 -6.09
C THR A 117 4.23 -6.94 -4.98
N VAL A 118 3.95 -6.58 -3.73
CA VAL A 118 4.06 -7.51 -2.60
C VAL A 118 2.76 -7.51 -1.83
N ALA A 119 2.16 -8.69 -1.64
CA ALA A 119 0.95 -8.87 -0.86
C ALA A 119 1.15 -9.93 0.23
N VAL A 120 1.05 -9.52 1.50
CA VAL A 120 1.20 -10.44 2.65
C VAL A 120 -0.17 -10.71 3.31
N LYS A 121 -0.58 -11.97 3.28
CA LYS A 121 -1.86 -12.48 3.79
C LYS A 121 -1.63 -13.61 4.81
N GLY A 122 -0.86 -13.33 5.85
CA GLY A 122 -0.58 -14.28 6.93
C GLY A 122 -0.13 -13.54 8.18
N GLN A 123 -0.43 -14.06 9.36
CA GLN A 123 0.03 -13.43 10.61
C GLN A 123 1.54 -13.63 10.80
N ASN A 124 2.03 -14.85 10.59
CA ASN A 124 3.39 -15.27 10.93
C ASN A 124 4.27 -15.39 9.69
N VAL A 125 4.29 -14.35 8.84
CA VAL A 125 5.18 -14.26 7.67
C VAL A 125 6.37 -13.37 7.99
N PHE A 126 7.58 -13.89 7.78
CA PHE A 126 8.85 -13.21 8.03
C PHE A 126 9.62 -13.03 6.72
N LEU A 127 10.04 -11.81 6.43
CA LEU A 127 10.80 -11.46 5.23
C LEU A 127 12.25 -11.20 5.64
N ASP A 128 13.21 -11.94 5.09
CA ASP A 128 14.62 -11.84 5.51
C ASP A 128 15.54 -12.06 4.31
N GLY A 129 16.46 -11.14 4.03
CA GLY A 129 17.31 -11.18 2.83
C GLY A 129 16.52 -11.34 1.52
N LEU A 130 15.32 -10.77 1.44
CA LEU A 130 14.40 -10.94 0.32
C LEU A 130 14.53 -9.80 -0.70
N SER A 131 14.85 -10.15 -1.95
CA SER A 131 14.85 -9.22 -3.08
C SER A 131 13.66 -9.50 -4.00
N VAL A 132 12.80 -8.52 -4.26
CA VAL A 132 11.63 -8.69 -5.14
C VAL A 132 11.71 -7.73 -6.34
N ASP A 133 11.76 -8.30 -7.55
CA ASP A 133 11.57 -7.64 -8.84
C ASP A 133 10.45 -8.34 -9.63
N GLY A 134 9.21 -7.90 -9.40
CA GLY A 134 8.01 -8.54 -9.92
C GLY A 134 6.93 -8.67 -8.85
N THR A 135 6.12 -9.72 -8.90
CA THR A 135 5.04 -9.93 -7.94
C THR A 135 5.33 -11.11 -7.02
N LEU A 136 5.19 -10.87 -5.70
CA LEU A 136 5.17 -11.88 -4.66
C LEU A 136 3.85 -11.78 -3.85
N VAL A 137 3.13 -12.89 -3.75
CA VAL A 137 1.95 -13.03 -2.89
C VAL A 137 2.21 -14.15 -1.90
N VAL A 138 2.13 -13.86 -0.61
CA VAL A 138 2.30 -14.86 0.46
C VAL A 138 0.99 -14.98 1.23
N SER A 139 0.35 -16.14 1.17
CA SER A 139 -0.86 -16.46 1.93
C SER A 139 -0.55 -17.58 2.91
N ALA A 140 -0.84 -17.35 4.19
CA ALA A 140 -0.63 -18.33 5.24
C ALA A 140 -1.80 -18.29 6.23
N ILE A 141 -2.26 -19.47 6.66
CA ILE A 141 -3.15 -19.60 7.82
C ILE A 141 -2.42 -19.16 9.10
N ASP A 142 -3.15 -18.95 10.18
CA ASP A 142 -2.58 -18.32 11.39
C ASP A 142 -1.61 -19.28 12.11
N GLU A 143 -1.81 -20.58 11.96
CA GLU A 143 -0.99 -21.66 12.49
C GLU A 143 0.26 -21.96 11.65
N ALA A 144 0.45 -21.27 10.51
CA ALA A 144 1.61 -21.42 9.64
C ALA A 144 2.61 -20.27 9.87
N GLU A 145 3.83 -20.62 10.27
CA GLU A 145 4.98 -19.72 10.37
C GLU A 145 5.82 -19.85 9.09
N VAL A 146 6.01 -18.76 8.35
CA VAL A 146 6.65 -18.80 7.03
C VAL A 146 7.80 -17.80 7.00
N LYS A 147 9.02 -18.30 6.77
CA LYS A 147 10.19 -17.47 6.48
C LYS A 147 10.42 -17.41 4.97
N VAL A 148 10.49 -16.20 4.41
CA VAL A 148 10.64 -15.97 2.97
C VAL A 148 11.96 -15.25 2.71
N THR A 149 12.82 -15.89 1.90
CA THR A 149 14.19 -15.43 1.61
C THR A 149 14.54 -15.60 0.13
N GLY A 150 15.61 -14.95 -0.33
CA GLY A 150 16.16 -15.11 -1.68
C GLY A 150 15.73 -14.01 -2.66
N SER A 151 15.72 -14.32 -3.96
CA SER A 151 15.40 -13.36 -5.03
C SER A 151 14.21 -13.81 -5.90
N VAL A 152 13.11 -13.08 -5.84
CA VAL A 152 11.94 -13.28 -6.70
C VAL A 152 12.03 -12.37 -7.92
N LYS A 153 12.09 -12.97 -9.13
CA LYS A 153 12.08 -12.25 -10.41
C LYS A 153 11.02 -12.81 -11.34
N ASN A 154 10.06 -11.98 -11.76
CA ASN A 154 9.00 -12.38 -12.70
C ASN A 154 8.41 -11.17 -13.45
N LYS A 155 7.52 -11.43 -14.42
CA LYS A 155 6.93 -10.33 -15.23
C LYS A 155 5.99 -9.43 -14.42
N GLY A 156 5.62 -9.82 -13.21
CA GLY A 156 4.87 -8.98 -12.27
C GLY A 156 3.48 -8.58 -12.74
N TRP A 157 2.91 -7.59 -12.06
CA TRP A 157 1.60 -7.01 -12.39
C TRP A 157 1.77 -5.62 -13.03
N ILE A 158 0.86 -5.27 -13.94
CA ILE A 158 0.89 -4.02 -14.70
C ILE A 158 -0.37 -3.20 -14.40
N LEU A 159 -0.22 -1.91 -14.13
CA LEU A 159 -1.35 -0.99 -14.05
C LEU A 159 -1.75 -0.59 -15.47
N LYS A 160 -2.95 -0.99 -15.90
CA LYS A 160 -3.54 -0.58 -17.18
C LYS A 160 -4.49 0.58 -16.95
N HIS A 161 -4.22 1.71 -17.59
CA HIS A 161 -5.03 2.91 -17.49
C HIS A 161 -6.44 2.67 -18.02
N ILE A 162 -7.44 3.21 -17.32
CA ILE A 162 -8.85 3.15 -17.67
C ILE A 162 -9.41 4.56 -17.63
N ASP A 163 -10.15 4.95 -18.66
CA ASP A 163 -10.91 6.21 -18.66
C ASP A 163 -12.14 6.07 -17.75
N TYR A 164 -12.35 7.02 -16.84
CA TYR A 164 -13.52 7.05 -15.97
C TYR A 164 -14.87 7.11 -16.72
N LYS A 165 -14.86 7.53 -18.00
CA LYS A 165 -16.02 7.55 -18.89
C LYS A 165 -16.31 6.22 -19.57
N ASP A 166 -15.40 5.25 -19.50
CA ASP A 166 -15.59 3.93 -20.13
C ASP A 166 -16.54 3.06 -19.31
N CYS A 167 -17.84 3.15 -19.63
CA CYS A 167 -18.91 2.41 -18.97
C CYS A 167 -18.88 0.88 -19.18
N SER A 168 -17.90 0.33 -19.91
CA SER A 168 -17.69 -1.12 -19.93
C SER A 168 -17.09 -1.65 -18.62
N PHE A 169 -16.49 -0.77 -17.81
CA PHE A 169 -15.95 -1.11 -16.50
C PHE A 169 -16.89 -0.72 -15.34
N PRO A 170 -16.90 -1.50 -14.24
CA PRO A 170 -17.56 -1.12 -13.00
C PRO A 170 -17.09 0.24 -12.47
N GLU A 171 -17.97 0.93 -11.73
CA GLU A 171 -17.69 2.28 -11.23
C GLU A 171 -16.40 2.35 -10.40
N GLU A 172 -16.15 1.37 -9.54
CA GLU A 172 -14.95 1.29 -8.68
C GLU A 172 -13.63 1.18 -9.47
N ILE A 173 -13.69 0.72 -10.73
CA ILE A 173 -12.55 0.69 -11.65
C ILE A 173 -12.44 2.03 -12.38
N ARG A 174 -13.57 2.55 -12.86
CA ARG A 174 -13.62 3.85 -13.55
C ARG A 174 -13.11 4.99 -12.66
N ILE A 175 -13.57 5.07 -11.40
CA ILE A 175 -13.19 6.16 -10.49
C ILE A 175 -11.72 6.06 -10.04
N ARG A 176 -11.14 4.86 -9.99
CA ARG A 176 -9.70 4.69 -9.65
C ARG A 176 -8.79 4.97 -10.84
N GLY A 177 -9.29 4.81 -12.07
CA GLY A 177 -8.58 5.15 -13.31
C GLY A 177 -7.62 4.09 -13.83
N PHE A 178 -7.64 2.86 -13.28
CA PHE A 178 -6.82 1.76 -13.77
C PHE A 178 -7.38 0.39 -13.38
N THR A 179 -6.95 -0.64 -14.09
CA THR A 179 -7.03 -2.05 -13.71
C THR A 179 -5.64 -2.60 -13.44
N ILE A 180 -5.58 -3.74 -12.74
CA ILE A 180 -4.34 -4.45 -12.48
C ILE A 180 -4.33 -5.71 -13.36
N ASP A 181 -3.46 -5.72 -14.36
CA ASP A 181 -3.22 -6.90 -15.18
C ASP A 181 -2.19 -7.82 -14.51
N LYS A 182 -2.60 -9.05 -14.19
CA LYS A 182 -1.79 -10.01 -13.46
C LYS A 182 -0.99 -10.90 -14.41
N VAL A 183 0.02 -10.30 -15.06
CA VAL A 183 0.80 -10.98 -16.11
C VAL A 183 1.57 -12.19 -15.56
N ASP A 184 2.20 -12.04 -14.38
CA ASP A 184 2.97 -13.10 -13.75
C ASP A 184 3.09 -12.85 -12.24
N GLN A 185 3.24 -13.92 -11.45
CA GLN A 185 3.38 -13.85 -10.00
C GLN A 185 4.00 -15.12 -9.43
N LEU A 186 4.76 -14.95 -8.36
CA LEU A 186 5.04 -16.04 -7.42
C LEU A 186 4.00 -15.99 -6.30
N GLU A 187 3.21 -17.05 -6.16
CA GLU A 187 2.21 -17.18 -5.09
C GLU A 187 2.58 -18.35 -4.18
N LEU A 188 2.79 -18.06 -2.90
CA LEU A 188 3.08 -19.03 -1.86
C LEU A 188 1.84 -19.18 -0.99
N ASN A 189 1.27 -20.39 -0.96
CA ASN A 189 0.06 -20.70 -0.20
C ASN A 189 0.34 -21.79 0.83
N TYR A 190 0.24 -21.45 2.10
CA TYR A 190 0.44 -22.35 3.23
C TYR A 190 -0.89 -22.56 3.96
N THR A 191 -1.51 -23.71 3.71
CA THR A 191 -2.84 -24.07 4.22
C THR A 191 -2.80 -25.07 5.38
N GLU A 192 -1.61 -25.51 5.78
CA GLU A 192 -1.41 -26.46 6.87
C GLU A 192 -0.61 -25.82 8.01
N PRO A 193 -0.86 -26.21 9.27
CA PRO A 193 -0.07 -25.76 10.41
C PRO A 193 1.40 -26.20 10.26
N GLY A 194 2.33 -25.35 10.69
CA GLY A 194 3.73 -25.73 10.71
C GLY A 194 4.69 -24.57 10.50
N LYS A 195 5.98 -24.91 10.42
CA LYS A 195 7.07 -23.99 10.10
C LYS A 195 7.57 -24.26 8.70
N PHE A 196 7.58 -23.24 7.87
CA PHE A 196 7.95 -23.31 6.48
C PHE A 196 9.06 -22.31 6.19
N GLU A 197 10.01 -22.73 5.35
CA GLU A 197 11.02 -21.86 4.79
C GLU A 197 10.91 -21.89 3.27
N PHE A 198 10.77 -20.71 2.67
CA PHE A 198 10.89 -20.52 1.24
C PHE A 198 12.20 -19.81 0.92
N ARG A 199 12.94 -20.39 -0.02
CA ARG A 199 14.14 -19.81 -0.60
C ARG A 199 14.03 -19.86 -2.11
N SER A 200 14.09 -18.68 -2.72
CA SER A 200 14.17 -18.53 -4.19
C SER A 200 15.61 -18.49 -4.69
#